data_AF-A0AB33ERS9-F1
#
_entry.id   AF-A0AB33ERS9-F1
#
_cell.length_a   1.000
_cell.length_b   1.000
_cell.length_c   1.000
_cell.angle_alpha   90.00
_cell.angle_beta   90.00
_cell.angle_gamma   90.00
#
_symmetry.space_group_name_H-M   'P 1'
#
loop_
_entity.id
_entity.type
_entity.pdbx_description
1 polymer ?
#
loop_
_entity_poly.entity_id
_entity_poly.type
_entity_poly.pdbx_seq_one_letter_code
_entity_poly.pdbx_strand_id
1 'polypeptide(L)'
;MNHDLTGRKSPPIVAVAVAAVSGLGACGLATAPGDDPSGKQEVASEGVRISVPAEWPRNAVKCGTPVRDTYVVDLDIVAGCSLTPAPRVDYAEIRRSRDLARDPVAAIATDQGDAAGHPVRRGGDVLPDGRTRRVVVVADQRVVVIAVADDPADADAIARSLRVD
;
A
#
# COMPACT_ATOMS: atom_id res chain seq x y z
N MET A 1 47.72 75.29 -9.18
CA MET A 1 47.83 74.05 -9.96
C MET A 1 46.78 73.10 -9.38
N ASN A 2 45.46 73.32 -9.50
CA ASN A 2 44.56 73.74 -10.59
C ASN A 2 44.52 72.68 -11.68
N HIS A 3 43.54 71.77 -11.64
CA HIS A 3 42.15 71.84 -12.14
C HIS A 3 42.09 70.82 -13.29
N ASP A 4 41.40 69.71 -13.14
CA ASP A 4 39.95 69.55 -13.39
C ASP A 4 39.58 69.93 -14.83
N LEU A 5 39.01 68.97 -15.56
CA LEU A 5 37.92 69.14 -16.53
C LEU A 5 37.56 67.78 -17.18
N THR A 6 36.32 67.36 -16.96
CA THR A 6 35.39 66.67 -17.91
C THR A 6 35.87 65.38 -18.60
N GLY A 7 35.13 64.28 -18.64
CA GLY A 7 33.69 64.13 -18.75
C GLY A 7 33.40 63.00 -19.76
N ARG A 8 32.93 61.86 -19.23
CA ARG A 8 32.21 60.72 -19.87
C ARG A 8 32.54 60.28 -21.31
N LYS A 9 32.96 59.02 -21.42
CA LYS A 9 32.43 58.01 -22.38
C LYS A 9 32.79 56.60 -21.88
N SER A 10 31.79 55.82 -21.44
CA SER A 10 31.93 54.40 -21.07
C SER A 10 32.04 53.53 -22.33
N PRO A 11 32.81 52.42 -22.30
CA PRO A 11 32.22 51.07 -22.22
C PRO A 11 33.16 50.03 -21.55
N PRO A 12 32.85 48.71 -21.55
CA PRO A 12 31.61 48.01 -21.29
C PRO A 12 31.66 47.25 -19.95
N ILE A 13 30.50 47.11 -19.30
CA ILE A 13 30.34 46.28 -18.09
C ILE A 13 30.47 44.82 -18.52
N VAL A 14 31.57 44.18 -18.12
CA VAL A 14 31.70 42.71 -18.15
C VAL A 14 30.71 42.16 -17.12
N ALA A 15 29.80 41.32 -17.62
CA ALA A 15 28.74 40.68 -16.88
C ALA A 15 29.30 39.81 -15.74
N VAL A 16 28.87 40.11 -14.52
CA VAL A 16 28.82 39.12 -13.43
C VAL A 16 27.37 39.09 -12.98
N ALA A 17 26.57 38.27 -13.67
CA ALA A 17 25.20 37.99 -13.25
C ALA A 17 25.26 36.97 -12.10
N VAL A 18 25.01 37.51 -10.91
CA VAL A 18 24.83 36.86 -9.63
C VAL A 18 23.82 35.71 -9.74
N ALA A 19 24.19 34.55 -9.20
CA ALA A 19 23.31 33.40 -9.05
C ALA A 19 22.11 33.78 -8.16
N ALA A 20 20.93 33.86 -8.77
CA ALA A 20 19.67 33.97 -8.06
C ALA A 20 19.07 32.56 -7.89
N VAL A 21 19.28 31.98 -6.72
CA VAL A 21 18.55 30.81 -6.23
C VAL A 21 17.20 31.31 -5.68
N SER A 22 16.13 31.01 -6.38
CA SER A 22 14.72 31.13 -5.97
C SER A 22 13.96 30.27 -6.97
N GLY A 23 13.49 29.06 -6.67
CA GLY A 23 12.58 28.72 -5.59
C GLY A 23 11.17 28.53 -6.19
N LEU A 24 10.54 27.39 -5.89
CA LEU A 24 9.14 27.00 -6.12
C LEU A 24 8.83 26.24 -7.42
N GLY A 25 8.42 24.99 -7.24
CA GLY A 25 7.87 24.15 -8.29
C GLY A 25 8.45 22.74 -8.26
N ALA A 26 8.42 22.07 -7.10
CA ALA A 26 8.45 20.62 -7.09
C ALA A 26 7.20 20.16 -7.85
N CYS A 27 7.34 19.95 -9.17
CA CYS A 27 6.44 19.08 -9.90
C CYS A 27 6.62 17.71 -9.28
N GLY A 28 5.80 17.46 -8.25
CA GLY A 28 5.52 16.11 -7.80
C GLY A 28 5.04 15.36 -9.02
N LEU A 29 5.89 14.48 -9.52
CA LEU A 29 5.45 13.35 -10.32
C LEU A 29 4.56 12.54 -9.39
N ALA A 30 3.27 12.90 -9.36
CA ALA A 30 2.23 11.98 -8.99
C ALA A 30 2.35 10.85 -10.02
N THR A 31 3.05 9.79 -9.65
CA THR A 31 2.94 8.50 -10.32
C THR A 31 1.46 8.17 -10.29
N ALA A 32 0.79 8.33 -11.44
CA ALA A 32 -0.51 7.71 -11.64
C ALA A 32 -0.38 6.24 -11.24
N PRO A 33 -1.38 5.66 -10.55
CA PRO A 33 -1.41 4.22 -10.34
C PRO A 33 -1.25 3.59 -11.73
N GLY A 34 -0.16 2.83 -11.91
CA GLY A 34 0.04 2.13 -13.17
C GLY A 34 -1.08 1.13 -13.30
N ASP A 35 -2.01 1.38 -14.21
CA ASP A 35 -2.91 0.35 -14.72
C ASP A 35 -2.01 -0.69 -15.40
N ASP A 36 -1.62 -1.72 -14.65
CA ASP A 36 -1.02 -2.91 -15.24
C ASP A 36 -2.06 -3.47 -16.23
N PRO A 37 -1.70 -3.73 -17.50
CA PRO A 37 -2.61 -4.34 -18.46
C PRO A 37 -3.19 -5.69 -17.99
N SER A 38 -2.66 -6.28 -16.93
CA SER A 38 -3.22 -7.44 -16.23
C SER A 38 -4.55 -7.18 -15.51
N GLY A 39 -4.99 -5.92 -15.34
CA GLY A 39 -6.17 -5.57 -14.55
C GLY A 39 -5.95 -5.73 -13.04
N LYS A 40 -4.69 -5.79 -12.60
CA LYS A 40 -4.30 -5.88 -11.19
C LYS A 40 -3.45 -4.66 -10.80
N GLN A 41 -3.36 -4.38 -9.51
CA GLN A 41 -2.44 -3.40 -8.93
C GLN A 41 -1.63 -4.06 -7.82
N GLU A 42 -0.36 -3.67 -7.67
CA GLU A 42 0.48 -4.11 -6.54
C GLU A 42 0.21 -3.21 -5.33
N VAL A 43 -0.01 -3.83 -4.17
CA VAL A 43 -0.22 -3.15 -2.89
C VAL A 43 0.87 -3.60 -1.93
N ALA A 44 1.57 -2.64 -1.34
CA ALA A 44 2.66 -2.84 -0.40
C ALA A 44 2.32 -2.27 0.98
N SER A 45 2.54 -3.05 2.03
CA SER A 45 2.44 -2.60 3.43
C SER A 45 3.16 -3.60 4.33
N GLU A 46 3.63 -3.16 5.50
CA GLU A 46 4.27 -4.03 6.51
C GLU A 46 5.44 -4.90 6.00
N GLY A 47 6.18 -4.46 4.97
CA GLY A 47 7.29 -5.25 4.39
C GLY A 47 6.85 -6.41 3.50
N VAL A 48 5.58 -6.45 3.11
CA VAL A 48 5.04 -7.42 2.17
C VAL A 48 4.30 -6.74 1.02
N ARG A 49 4.16 -7.47 -0.09
CA ARG A 49 3.44 -7.04 -1.28
C ARG A 49 2.49 -8.11 -1.79
N ILE A 50 1.33 -7.69 -2.26
CA ILE A 50 0.32 -8.54 -2.91
C ILE A 50 -0.23 -7.85 -4.15
N SER A 51 -0.83 -8.62 -5.06
CA SER A 51 -1.57 -8.14 -6.22
C SER A 51 -3.07 -8.27 -5.98
N VAL A 52 -3.82 -7.20 -6.20
CA VAL A 52 -5.29 -7.13 -6.06
C VAL A 52 -5.91 -6.56 -7.35
N PRO A 53 -7.23 -6.68 -7.60
CA PRO A 53 -7.87 -6.01 -8.75
C PRO A 53 -7.60 -4.50 -8.78
N ALA A 54 -7.35 -3.94 -9.97
CA ALA A 54 -6.96 -2.54 -10.15
C ALA A 54 -8.07 -1.55 -9.74
N GLU A 55 -9.33 -1.97 -9.84
CA GLU A 55 -10.50 -1.19 -9.47
C GLU A 55 -10.77 -1.15 -7.97
N TRP A 56 -10.11 -2.00 -7.16
CA TRP A 56 -10.31 -2.02 -5.72
C TRP A 56 -9.73 -0.74 -5.09
N PRO A 57 -10.54 0.13 -4.48
CA PRO A 57 -10.04 1.27 -3.71
C PRO A 57 -9.27 0.82 -2.47
N ARG A 58 -8.36 1.69 -2.01
CA ARG A 58 -7.76 1.58 -0.67
C ARG A 58 -8.78 1.88 0.42
N ASN A 59 -8.80 1.06 1.47
CA ASN A 59 -9.46 1.32 2.76
C ASN A 59 -10.91 1.83 2.61
N ALA A 60 -11.72 1.23 1.73
CA ALA A 60 -13.14 1.55 1.63
C ALA A 60 -13.91 0.90 2.79
N VAL A 61 -13.64 1.39 3.99
CA VAL A 61 -14.14 0.88 5.26
C VAL A 61 -15.01 1.93 5.96
N LYS A 62 -15.98 1.45 6.74
CA LYS A 62 -16.75 2.25 7.69
C LYS A 62 -16.69 1.57 9.05
N CYS A 63 -16.17 2.27 10.04
CA CYS A 63 -15.91 1.72 11.37
C CYS A 63 -15.08 0.41 11.35
N GLY A 64 -14.06 0.33 10.49
CA GLY A 64 -13.22 -0.85 10.34
C GLY A 64 -13.87 -2.00 9.56
N THR A 65 -15.10 -1.85 9.08
CA THR A 65 -15.78 -2.85 8.24
C THR A 65 -15.71 -2.43 6.77
N PRO A 66 -15.20 -3.26 5.84
CA PRO A 66 -15.30 -3.04 4.41
C PRO A 66 -16.76 -2.79 3.96
N VAL A 67 -16.99 -1.77 3.12
CA VAL A 67 -18.34 -1.40 2.61
C VAL A 67 -18.50 -1.53 1.10
N ARG A 68 -17.41 -1.82 0.40
CA ARG A 68 -17.32 -2.21 -1.01
C ARG A 68 -15.98 -2.92 -1.20
N ASP A 69 -15.79 -3.55 -2.35
CA ASP A 69 -14.57 -4.30 -2.58
C ASP A 69 -13.33 -3.41 -2.42
N THR A 70 -12.31 -3.89 -1.72
CA THR A 70 -11.23 -3.00 -1.27
C THR A 70 -9.98 -3.75 -0.81
N TYR A 71 -8.83 -3.09 -0.86
CA TYR A 71 -7.67 -3.52 -0.10
C TYR A 71 -7.51 -2.69 1.17
N VAL A 72 -7.18 -3.36 2.27
CA VAL A 72 -7.09 -2.82 3.62
C VAL A 72 -5.64 -2.86 4.07
N VAL A 73 -5.04 -1.68 4.26
CA VAL A 73 -3.65 -1.52 4.70
C VAL A 73 -3.50 -0.30 5.59
N ASP A 74 -2.51 -0.32 6.48
CA ASP A 74 -2.16 0.79 7.37
C ASP A 74 -3.37 1.34 8.15
N LEU A 75 -4.30 0.46 8.54
CA LEU A 75 -5.38 0.82 9.45
C LEU A 75 -4.92 0.65 10.89
N ASP A 76 -4.84 1.78 11.60
CA ASP A 76 -4.69 1.82 13.05
C ASP A 76 -5.93 1.23 13.76
N ILE A 77 -5.93 1.28 15.10
CA ILE A 77 -7.08 0.88 15.92
C ILE A 77 -8.28 1.77 15.58
N VAL A 78 -9.18 1.27 14.73
CA VAL A 78 -10.47 1.90 14.46
C VAL A 78 -11.45 1.49 15.55
N ALA A 79 -12.14 2.46 16.15
CA ALA A 79 -13.30 2.19 17.00
C ALA A 79 -14.36 1.47 16.14
N GLY A 80 -14.43 0.15 16.28
CA GLY A 80 -15.35 -0.70 15.53
C GLY A 80 -16.80 -0.35 15.88
N CYS A 81 -17.64 -0.20 14.86
CA CYS A 81 -19.08 -0.12 15.00
C CYS A 81 -19.67 -1.28 14.20
N SER A 82 -20.66 -1.97 14.78
CA SER A 82 -21.29 -3.09 14.08
C SER A 82 -22.25 -2.55 13.02
N LEU A 83 -21.94 -2.79 11.75
CA LEU A 83 -22.89 -2.58 10.66
C LEU A 83 -23.81 -3.80 10.60
N THR A 84 -25.12 -3.56 10.65
CA THR A 84 -26.13 -4.62 10.50
C THR A 84 -27.13 -4.23 9.40
N PRO A 85 -27.28 -5.05 8.33
CA PRO A 85 -26.47 -6.23 8.03
C PRO A 85 -25.02 -5.86 7.68
N ALA A 86 -24.08 -6.80 7.93
CA ALA A 86 -22.71 -6.64 7.48
C ALA A 86 -22.67 -6.66 5.93
N PRO A 87 -22.00 -5.71 5.26
CA PRO A 87 -21.84 -5.74 3.82
C PRO A 87 -21.09 -6.99 3.36
N ARG A 88 -21.61 -7.67 2.34
CA ARG A 88 -20.95 -8.80 1.68
C ARG A 88 -20.08 -8.24 0.56
N VAL A 89 -18.81 -7.97 0.86
CA VAL A 89 -17.86 -7.31 -0.05
C VAL A 89 -16.49 -7.95 0.03
N ASP A 90 -15.82 -8.08 -1.11
CA ASP A 90 -14.54 -8.78 -1.22
C ASP A 90 -13.40 -7.89 -0.77
N TYR A 91 -12.41 -8.46 -0.10
CA TYR A 91 -11.29 -7.65 0.39
C TYR A 91 -9.99 -8.41 0.53
N ALA A 92 -8.91 -7.66 0.41
CA ALA A 92 -7.59 -8.09 0.82
C ALA A 92 -7.14 -7.24 2.00
N GLU A 93 -6.48 -7.81 2.99
CA GLU A 93 -5.96 -7.08 4.14
C GLU A 93 -4.50 -7.46 4.38
N ILE A 94 -3.64 -6.46 4.57
CA ILE A 94 -2.30 -6.63 5.12
C ILE A 94 -2.31 -5.97 6.49
N ARG A 95 -2.06 -6.75 7.54
CA ARG A 95 -1.98 -6.22 8.91
C ARG A 95 -0.87 -6.88 9.72
N ARG A 96 -0.35 -6.12 10.68
CA ARG A 96 0.53 -6.65 11.73
C ARG A 96 -0.30 -7.28 12.84
N SER A 97 0.09 -8.47 13.28
CA SER A 97 -0.45 -9.11 14.47
C SER A 97 0.41 -8.79 15.69
N ARG A 98 -0.23 -8.47 16.83
CA ARG A 98 0.50 -8.28 18.10
C ARG A 98 1.08 -9.59 18.62
N ASP A 99 0.32 -10.67 18.47
CA ASP A 99 0.66 -12.01 18.92
C ASP A 99 0.04 -13.05 17.98
N LEU A 100 0.87 -13.63 17.10
CA LEU A 100 0.45 -14.63 16.13
C LEU A 100 -0.16 -15.89 16.77
N ALA A 101 0.21 -16.21 18.02
CA ALA A 101 -0.32 -17.38 18.71
C ALA A 101 -1.74 -17.16 19.25
N ARG A 102 -2.14 -15.90 19.44
CA ARG A 102 -3.49 -15.51 19.92
C ARG A 102 -4.36 -14.93 18.82
N ASP A 103 -3.86 -14.85 17.60
CA ASP A 103 -4.56 -14.31 16.45
C ASP A 103 -5.43 -15.41 15.81
N PRO A 104 -6.77 -15.32 15.94
CA PRO A 104 -7.66 -16.39 15.47
C PRO A 104 -7.62 -16.55 13.94
N VAL A 105 -7.30 -15.49 13.19
CA VAL A 105 -7.18 -15.58 11.73
C VAL A 105 -5.85 -16.22 11.36
N ALA A 106 -4.76 -15.86 12.05
CA ALA A 106 -3.46 -16.47 11.81
C ALA A 106 -3.41 -17.98 12.17
N ALA A 107 -4.30 -18.44 13.04
CA ALA A 107 -4.43 -19.86 13.41
C ALA A 107 -4.93 -20.75 12.27
N ILE A 108 -5.61 -20.18 11.26
CA ILE A 108 -6.10 -20.90 10.07
C ILE A 108 -4.94 -21.32 9.16
N ALA A 109 -3.84 -20.57 9.18
CA ALA A 109 -2.67 -20.84 8.37
C ALA A 109 -1.77 -21.90 9.03
N THR A 110 -1.89 -23.16 8.59
CA THR A 110 -1.15 -24.30 9.14
C THR A 110 -0.02 -24.80 8.25
N ASP A 111 -0.14 -24.59 6.93
CA ASP A 111 0.75 -25.18 5.94
C ASP A 111 2.04 -24.37 5.86
N GLN A 112 3.16 -24.99 6.23
CA GLN A 112 4.46 -24.33 6.25
C GLN A 112 5.00 -24.12 4.84
N GLY A 113 5.72 -23.03 4.64
CA GLY A 113 6.41 -22.71 3.40
C GLY A 113 7.47 -21.64 3.59
N ASP A 114 8.03 -21.19 2.47
CA ASP A 114 9.01 -20.12 2.39
C ASP A 114 8.58 -19.09 1.33
N ALA A 115 8.86 -17.82 1.58
CA ALA A 115 8.76 -16.76 0.58
C ALA A 115 10.02 -15.90 0.66
N ALA A 116 10.94 -16.08 -0.31
CA ALA A 116 12.20 -15.35 -0.40
C ALA A 116 13.07 -15.45 0.88
N GLY A 117 13.10 -16.62 1.52
CA GLY A 117 13.85 -16.84 2.76
C GLY A 117 13.10 -16.49 4.05
N HIS A 118 11.85 -16.02 3.93
CA HIS A 118 10.99 -15.76 5.07
C HIS A 118 10.06 -16.95 5.34
N PRO A 119 10.00 -17.45 6.59
CA PRO A 119 9.09 -18.52 6.95
C PRO A 119 7.64 -18.04 6.85
N VAL A 120 6.86 -18.71 5.99
CA VAL A 120 5.44 -18.42 5.84
C VAL A 120 4.57 -19.60 6.25
N ARG A 121 3.37 -19.30 6.75
CA ARG A 121 2.30 -20.28 6.89
C ARG A 121 1.14 -19.90 5.97
N ARG A 122 0.53 -20.88 5.33
CA ARG A 122 -0.62 -20.70 4.43
C ARG A 122 -1.79 -21.53 4.91
N GLY A 123 -2.99 -21.10 4.59
CA GLY A 123 -4.21 -21.84 4.86
C GLY A 123 -5.42 -21.07 4.37
N GLY A 124 -6.59 -21.61 4.65
CA GLY A 124 -7.84 -20.96 4.30
C GLY A 124 -9.04 -21.78 4.73
N ASP A 125 -10.19 -21.15 4.64
CA ASP A 125 -11.49 -21.75 4.96
C ASP A 125 -12.59 -21.11 4.10
N VAL A 126 -13.82 -21.59 4.29
CA VAL A 126 -15.03 -21.02 3.70
C VAL A 126 -15.81 -20.34 4.82
N LEU A 127 -16.14 -19.08 4.60
CA LEU A 127 -16.92 -18.28 5.56
C LEU A 127 -18.39 -18.74 5.58
N PRO A 128 -19.15 -18.44 6.64
CA PRO A 128 -20.58 -18.77 6.72
C PRO A 128 -21.43 -18.20 5.58
N ASP A 129 -20.96 -17.15 4.91
CA ASP A 129 -21.61 -16.51 3.76
C ASP A 129 -21.21 -17.11 2.39
N GLY A 130 -20.46 -18.22 2.42
CA GLY A 130 -20.02 -18.99 1.25
C GLY A 130 -18.72 -18.50 0.61
N ARG A 131 -18.15 -17.38 1.07
CA ARG A 131 -16.93 -16.82 0.48
C ARG A 131 -15.69 -17.59 0.88
N THR A 132 -14.71 -17.60 -0.02
CA THR A 132 -13.41 -18.22 0.24
C THR A 132 -12.53 -17.22 0.97
N ARG A 133 -11.92 -17.65 2.08
CA ARG A 133 -10.88 -16.89 2.77
C ARG A 133 -9.55 -17.61 2.68
N ARG A 134 -8.53 -16.92 2.20
CA ARG A 134 -7.12 -17.35 2.24
C ARG A 134 -6.34 -16.51 3.21
N VAL A 135 -5.45 -17.15 3.96
CA VAL A 135 -4.59 -16.52 4.95
C VAL A 135 -3.15 -16.91 4.69
N VAL A 136 -2.27 -15.91 4.65
CA VAL A 136 -0.83 -16.12 4.65
C VAL A 136 -0.21 -15.37 5.83
N VAL A 137 0.62 -16.03 6.59
CA VAL A 137 1.31 -15.46 7.75
C VAL A 137 2.80 -15.43 7.45
N VAL A 138 3.43 -14.26 7.53
CA VAL A 138 4.88 -14.08 7.49
C VAL A 138 5.37 -14.03 8.94
N ALA A 139 5.93 -15.13 9.42
CA ALA A 139 6.00 -15.43 10.85
C ALA A 139 7.00 -14.54 11.61
N ASP A 140 8.16 -14.30 11.02
CA ASP A 140 9.24 -13.45 11.55
C ASP A 140 8.86 -11.97 11.58
N GLN A 141 8.06 -11.51 10.63
CA GLN A 141 7.57 -10.13 10.57
C GLN A 141 6.26 -9.90 11.36
N ARG A 142 5.59 -10.98 11.78
CA ARG A 142 4.25 -10.98 12.40
C ARG A 142 3.19 -10.33 11.51
N VAL A 143 3.30 -10.53 10.21
CA VAL A 143 2.35 -9.99 9.23
C VAL A 143 1.36 -11.07 8.84
N VAL A 144 0.09 -10.69 8.75
CA VAL A 144 -1.02 -11.53 8.31
C VAL A 144 -1.62 -10.89 7.07
N VAL A 145 -1.64 -11.64 5.98
CA VAL A 145 -2.33 -11.33 4.75
C VAL A 145 -3.61 -12.14 4.69
N ILE A 146 -4.74 -11.47 4.48
CA ILE A 146 -6.06 -12.09 4.40
C ILE A 146 -6.66 -11.72 3.06
N ALA A 147 -7.15 -12.69 2.31
CA ALA A 147 -7.90 -12.47 1.08
C ALA A 147 -9.26 -13.14 1.22
N VAL A 148 -10.34 -12.38 1.10
CA VAL A 148 -11.72 -12.88 1.12
C VAL A 148 -12.38 -12.50 -0.20
N ALA A 149 -12.86 -13.50 -0.93
CA ALA A 149 -13.52 -13.30 -2.21
C ALA A 149 -14.70 -14.26 -2.43
N ASP A 150 -15.67 -13.80 -3.22
CA ASP A 150 -16.75 -14.64 -3.77
C ASP A 150 -16.20 -15.72 -4.70
N ASP A 151 -15.27 -15.34 -5.59
CA ASP A 151 -14.55 -16.27 -6.45
C ASP A 151 -13.32 -16.84 -5.72
N PRO A 152 -13.24 -18.17 -5.48
CA PRO A 152 -12.07 -18.79 -4.88
C PRO A 152 -10.76 -18.51 -5.65
N ALA A 153 -10.83 -18.34 -6.97
CA ALA A 153 -9.66 -18.08 -7.80
C ALA A 153 -9.01 -16.73 -7.48
N ASP A 154 -9.81 -15.70 -7.17
CA ASP A 154 -9.30 -14.38 -6.79
C ASP A 154 -8.62 -14.42 -5.41
N ALA A 155 -9.24 -15.07 -4.42
CA ALA A 155 -8.62 -15.25 -3.10
C ALA A 155 -7.29 -16.03 -3.21
N ASP A 156 -7.24 -17.08 -4.03
CA ASP A 156 -6.04 -17.85 -4.31
C ASP A 156 -4.96 -17.04 -5.05
N ALA A 157 -5.36 -16.20 -6.00
CA ALA A 157 -4.44 -15.36 -6.75
C ALA A 157 -3.79 -14.30 -5.85
N ILE A 158 -4.59 -13.61 -5.03
CA ILE A 158 -4.09 -12.62 -4.06
C ILE A 158 -3.12 -13.30 -3.08
N ALA A 159 -3.49 -14.42 -2.46
CA ALA A 159 -2.63 -15.10 -1.50
C ALA A 159 -1.32 -15.64 -2.13
N ARG A 160 -1.36 -16.11 -3.38
CA ARG A 160 -0.17 -16.59 -4.10
C ARG A 160 0.74 -15.48 -4.59
N SER A 161 0.21 -14.27 -4.80
CA SER A 161 0.99 -13.11 -5.22
C SER A 161 1.93 -12.55 -4.15
N LEU A 162 1.84 -13.05 -2.91
CA LEU A 162 2.67 -12.58 -1.79
C LEU A 162 4.17 -12.56 -2.15
N ARG A 163 4.78 -11.39 -1.93
CA ARG A 163 6.21 -11.18 -1.89
C ARG A 163 6.59 -10.55 -0.55
N VAL A 164 7.79 -10.86 -0.07
CA VAL A 164 8.34 -10.32 1.17
C VAL A 164 9.61 -9.55 0.82
N ASP A 165 9.75 -8.34 1.37
CA ASP A 165 10.83 -7.40 1.09
C ASP A 165 11.99 -7.48 2.11
#